data_AF-A0A7H4MR62-F1
#
_entry.id   AF-A0A7H4MR62-F1
#
_cell.length_a   1.000
_cell.length_b   1.000
_cell.length_c   1.000
_cell.angle_alpha   90.00
_cell.angle_beta   90.00
_cell.angle_gamma   90.00
#
_symmetry.space_group_name_H-M   'P 1'
#
loop_
_entity.id
_entity.type
_entity.pdbx_description
1 polymer ?
#
loop_
_entity_poly.entity_id
_entity_poly.type
_entity_poly.pdbx_seq_one_letter_code
_entity_poly.pdbx_strand_id
1 'polypeptide(L)'
;MKSIQDQVLDLFKDEISTRLDKNWKEIPLELDYDLFDAPGDDLHDALNKFEQKFNVDLSSVKWSCYFPWENTPMLTRWFKVKREYVEKTRKPLTIKMFAESAKAGKWLYD
;
A
#
# COMPACT_ATOMS: atom_id res chain seq x y z
N MET A 1 -9.79 7.23 -23.32
CA MET A 1 -9.57 5.97 -22.58
C MET A 1 -8.64 6.31 -21.43
N LYS A 2 -9.01 6.02 -20.17
CA LYS A 2 -8.16 6.36 -19.01
C LYS A 2 -6.87 5.53 -19.06
N SER A 3 -5.73 6.13 -18.72
CA SER A 3 -4.46 5.39 -18.67
C SER A 3 -4.50 4.32 -17.55
N ILE A 4 -3.61 3.32 -17.60
CA ILE A 4 -3.51 2.34 -16.50
C ILE A 4 -3.20 3.04 -15.17
N GLN A 5 -2.38 4.10 -15.20
CA GLN A 5 -2.06 4.88 -14.01
C GLN A 5 -3.31 5.53 -13.41
N ASP A 6 -4.14 6.16 -14.25
CA ASP A 6 -5.41 6.76 -13.79
C ASP A 6 -6.35 5.70 -13.22
N GLN A 7 -6.43 4.54 -13.87
CA GLN A 7 -7.30 3.44 -13.40
C GLN A 7 -6.86 2.83 -12.07
N VAL A 8 -5.56 2.80 -11.81
CA VAL A 8 -5.01 2.39 -10.52
C VAL A 8 -5.28 3.47 -9.48
N LEU A 9 -4.98 4.73 -9.79
CA LEU A 9 -5.21 5.84 -8.88
C LEU A 9 -6.68 5.97 -8.47
N ASP A 10 -7.60 5.84 -9.43
CA ASP A 10 -9.04 5.86 -9.18
C ASP A 10 -9.46 4.69 -8.26
N LEU A 11 -8.92 3.48 -8.48
CA LEU A 11 -9.22 2.33 -7.62
C LEU A 11 -8.78 2.60 -6.17
N PHE A 12 -7.56 3.07 -5.96
CA PHE A 12 -7.09 3.38 -4.61
C PHE A 12 -7.85 4.56 -3.99
N LYS A 13 -8.32 5.53 -4.78
CA LYS A 13 -9.20 6.59 -4.30
C LYS A 13 -10.54 6.02 -3.84
N ASP A 14 -11.20 5.22 -4.66
CA ASP A 14 -12.51 4.66 -4.33
C ASP A 14 -12.50 3.85 -3.02
N GLU A 15 -11.40 3.15 -2.74
CA GLU A 15 -11.27 2.33 -1.52
C GLU A 15 -10.72 3.09 -0.30
N ILE A 16 -9.75 4.01 -0.49
CA ILE A 16 -9.00 4.65 0.63
C ILE A 16 -9.41 6.11 0.88
N SER A 17 -9.99 6.81 -0.11
CA SER A 17 -10.26 8.26 -0.01
C SER A 17 -11.40 8.63 0.94
N THR A 18 -12.00 7.67 1.64
CA THR A 18 -12.90 7.93 2.77
C THR A 18 -12.22 8.64 3.94
N ARG A 19 -10.89 8.77 3.94
CA ARG A 19 -10.15 9.53 4.94
C ARG A 19 -10.28 11.04 4.74
N LEU A 20 -11.00 11.67 5.65
CA LEU A 20 -10.93 13.10 5.88
C LEU A 20 -9.75 13.42 6.81
N ASP A 21 -9.01 14.49 6.52
CA ASP A 21 -7.96 14.99 7.41
C ASP A 21 -8.57 15.54 8.73
N LYS A 22 -7.72 16.03 9.63
CA LYS A 22 -8.17 16.63 10.92
C LYS A 22 -9.12 17.84 10.71
N ASN A 23 -9.20 18.35 9.49
CA ASN A 23 -9.99 19.50 9.07
C ASN A 23 -11.22 19.07 8.23
N TRP A 24 -11.58 17.78 8.23
CA TRP A 24 -12.71 17.23 7.46
C TRP A 24 -12.56 17.42 5.94
N LYS A 25 -11.32 17.50 5.44
CA LYS A 25 -11.02 17.64 4.01
C LYS A 25 -10.53 16.31 3.45
N GLU A 26 -11.01 15.94 2.27
CA GLU A 26 -10.49 14.79 1.54
C GLU A 26 -8.99 14.95 1.32
N ILE A 27 -8.23 13.92 1.69
CA ILE A 27 -6.80 13.87 1.38
C ILE A 27 -6.68 13.44 -0.08
N PRO A 28 -6.17 14.30 -0.97
CA PRO A 28 -5.98 13.90 -2.36
C PRO A 28 -4.92 12.80 -2.41
N LEU A 29 -5.37 11.58 -2.72
CA LEU A 29 -4.46 10.48 -3.05
C LEU A 29 -3.79 10.81 -4.39
N GLU A 30 -2.46 10.77 -4.38
CA GLU A 30 -1.59 10.99 -5.55
C GLU A 30 -0.71 9.76 -5.77
N LEU A 31 -0.07 9.66 -6.93
CA LEU A 31 0.75 8.48 -7.27
C LEU A 31 1.89 8.24 -6.26
N ASP A 32 2.49 9.30 -5.73
CA ASP A 32 3.57 9.21 -4.75
C ASP A 32 3.08 9.09 -3.30
N TYR A 33 1.76 9.00 -3.07
CA TYR A 33 1.19 8.80 -1.75
C TYR A 33 1.62 7.45 -1.17
N ASP A 34 2.17 7.49 0.04
CA ASP A 34 2.60 6.30 0.79
C ASP A 34 1.43 5.67 1.54
N LEU A 35 1.09 4.44 1.19
CA LEU A 35 -0.05 3.69 1.71
C LEU A 35 0.18 3.10 3.11
N PHE A 36 1.34 3.34 3.71
CA PHE A 36 1.67 2.82 5.03
C PHE A 36 0.65 3.22 6.12
N ASP A 37 0.12 4.45 6.06
CA ASP A 37 -0.84 4.97 7.03
C ASP A 37 -2.31 4.74 6.61
N ALA A 38 -2.55 3.97 5.54
CA ALA A 38 -3.90 3.62 5.12
C ALA A 38 -4.54 2.67 6.15
N PRO A 39 -5.86 2.77 6.42
CA PRO A 39 -6.57 1.80 7.25
C PRO A 39 -6.37 0.39 6.70
N GLY A 40 -6.09 -0.57 7.58
CA GLY A 40 -5.72 -1.93 7.17
C GLY A 40 -6.81 -2.63 6.36
N ASP A 41 -8.08 -2.45 6.73
CA ASP A 41 -9.22 -3.05 6.03
C ASP A 41 -9.39 -2.44 4.63
N ASP A 42 -9.41 -1.11 4.52
CA ASP A 42 -9.51 -0.38 3.24
C ASP A 42 -8.34 -0.73 2.30
N LEU A 43 -7.12 -0.79 2.84
CA LEU A 43 -5.94 -1.18 2.06
C LEU A 43 -6.07 -2.62 1.58
N HIS A 44 -6.52 -3.55 2.42
CA HIS A 44 -6.70 -4.94 2.02
C HIS A 44 -7.72 -5.10 0.89
N ASP A 45 -8.84 -4.38 0.96
CA ASP A 45 -9.85 -4.37 -0.11
C ASP A 45 -9.31 -3.75 -1.40
N ALA A 46 -8.53 -2.67 -1.31
CA ALA A 46 -7.84 -2.07 -2.45
C ALA A 46 -6.86 -3.04 -3.12
N LEU A 47 -6.06 -3.76 -2.34
CA LEU A 47 -5.12 -4.76 -2.84
C LEU A 47 -5.84 -5.91 -3.54
N ASN A 48 -6.88 -6.47 -2.92
CA ASN A 48 -7.67 -7.55 -3.50
C ASN A 48 -8.30 -7.15 -4.85
N LYS A 49 -8.90 -5.95 -4.92
CA LYS A 49 -9.47 -5.41 -6.16
C LYS A 49 -8.40 -5.13 -7.20
N PHE A 50 -7.22 -4.67 -6.79
CA PHE A 50 -6.09 -4.45 -7.68
C PHE A 50 -5.61 -5.76 -8.32
N GLU A 51 -5.39 -6.83 -7.54
CA GLU A 51 -4.96 -8.14 -8.06
C GLU A 51 -5.95 -8.67 -9.09
N GLN A 52 -7.26 -8.63 -8.77
CA GLN A 52 -8.32 -9.11 -9.65
C GLN A 52 -8.42 -8.30 -10.95
N LYS A 53 -8.29 -6.97 -10.87
CA LYS A 53 -8.47 -6.06 -12.01
C LYS A 53 -7.27 -6.07 -12.96
N PHE A 54 -6.06 -6.15 -12.44
CA PHE A 54 -4.83 -6.04 -13.22
C PHE A 54 -4.08 -7.36 -13.39
N ASN A 55 -4.57 -8.44 -12.78
CA ASN A 55 -3.97 -9.78 -12.82
C ASN A 55 -2.48 -9.76 -12.41
N VAL A 56 -2.18 -9.00 -11.35
CA VAL A 56 -0.85 -8.89 -10.75
C VAL A 56 -0.87 -9.69 -9.46
N ASP A 57 -0.01 -10.70 -9.35
CA ASP A 57 0.13 -11.49 -8.12
C ASP A 57 0.95 -10.71 -7.07
N LEU A 58 0.32 -10.44 -5.93
CA LEU A 58 0.92 -9.79 -4.77
C LEU A 58 1.32 -10.77 -3.66
N SER A 59 1.04 -12.08 -3.82
CA SER A 59 1.41 -13.09 -2.82
C SER A 59 2.93 -13.26 -2.67
N SER A 60 3.69 -12.96 -3.73
CA SER A 60 5.15 -13.01 -3.74
C SER A 60 5.82 -11.74 -3.22
N VAL A 61 5.04 -10.70 -2.88
CA VAL A 61 5.56 -9.43 -2.37
C VAL A 61 6.22 -9.64 -1.00
N LYS A 62 7.41 -9.09 -0.82
CA LYS A 62 8.09 -9.04 0.48
C LYS A 62 7.47 -7.97 1.37
N TRP A 63 6.26 -8.25 1.88
CA TRP A 63 5.49 -7.34 2.72
C TRP A 63 6.26 -6.84 3.96
N SER A 64 7.23 -7.61 4.45
CA SER A 64 8.14 -7.18 5.51
C SER A 64 8.98 -5.94 5.21
N CYS A 65 9.18 -5.60 3.93
CA CYS A 65 9.89 -4.37 3.54
C CYS A 65 9.02 -3.13 3.66
N TYR A 66 7.70 -3.25 3.54
CA TYR A 66 6.73 -2.15 3.61
C TYR A 66 6.10 -2.02 4.99
N PHE A 67 5.75 -3.16 5.60
CA PHE A 67 5.11 -3.29 6.89
C PHE A 67 5.97 -4.16 7.83
N PRO A 68 7.18 -3.69 8.22
CA PRO A 68 8.14 -4.51 8.95
C PRO A 68 7.63 -4.88 10.35
N TRP A 69 6.88 -3.98 11.01
CA TRP A 69 6.33 -4.25 12.32
C TRP A 69 5.29 -5.36 12.24
N GLU A 70 4.33 -5.25 11.33
CA GLU A 70 3.23 -6.19 11.06
C GLU A 70 3.74 -7.59 10.70
N ASN A 71 4.92 -7.67 10.08
CA ASN A 71 5.59 -8.93 9.71
C ASN A 71 6.62 -9.42 10.74
N THR A 72 6.84 -8.70 11.85
CA THR A 72 7.73 -9.15 12.93
C THR A 72 7.01 -10.16 13.85
N PRO A 73 7.61 -11.33 14.15
CA PRO A 73 7.03 -12.32 15.06
C PRO A 73 6.70 -11.75 16.46
N MET A 74 5.60 -12.20 17.08
CA MET A 74 5.14 -11.68 18.38
C MET A 74 6.20 -11.76 19.49
N LEU A 75 6.94 -12.87 19.59
CA LEU A 75 8.03 -12.97 20.58
C LEU A 75 9.09 -11.90 20.34
N THR A 76 9.47 -11.65 19.09
CA THR A 76 10.44 -10.61 18.75
C THR A 76 9.91 -9.22 19.07
N ARG A 77 8.62 -8.93 18.84
CA ARG A 77 8.01 -7.65 19.24
C ARG A 77 8.05 -7.41 20.76
N TRP A 78 7.99 -8.47 21.57
CA TRP A 78 8.09 -8.37 23.03
C TRP A 78 9.51 -8.16 23.55
N PHE A 79 10.53 -8.74 22.90
CA PHE A 79 11.91 -8.70 23.39
C PHE A 79 12.82 -7.71 22.63
N LYS A 80 12.42 -7.25 21.45
CA LYS A 80 13.26 -6.45 20.54
C LYS A 80 12.49 -5.25 19.98
N VAL A 81 12.96 -4.08 20.40
CA VAL A 81 12.89 -2.76 19.74
C VAL A 81 11.55 -2.03 19.80
N LYS A 82 11.59 -0.72 20.12
CA LYS A 82 10.44 0.17 19.95
C LYS A 82 9.99 0.14 18.49
N ARG A 83 8.68 0.00 18.27
CA ARG A 83 8.00 0.01 16.96
C ARG A 83 8.58 1.07 16.00
N GLU A 84 8.80 2.28 16.50
CA GLU A 84 9.37 3.41 15.76
C GLU A 84 10.71 3.11 15.06
N TYR A 85 11.61 2.34 15.67
CA TYR A 85 12.91 2.04 15.05
C TYR A 85 12.79 0.98 13.96
N VAL A 86 11.85 0.04 14.10
CA VAL A 86 11.59 -0.99 13.09
C VAL A 86 10.98 -0.35 11.86
N GLU A 87 9.99 0.51 12.06
CA GLU A 87 9.30 1.23 10.98
C GLU A 87 10.21 2.25 10.27
N LYS A 88 11.24 2.80 10.93
CA LYS A 88 12.26 3.65 10.27
C LYS A 88 13.00 2.97 9.12
N THR A 89 13.05 1.63 9.10
CA THR A 89 13.73 0.87 8.03
C THR A 89 12.81 0.49 6.87
N ARG A 90 11.52 0.84 6.95
CA ARG A 90 10.54 0.48 5.92
C ARG A 90 10.81 1.24 4.62
N LYS A 91 10.47 0.59 3.51
CA LYS A 91 10.33 1.23 2.20
C LYS A 91 8.93 1.84 2.09
N PRO A 92 8.77 2.95 1.36
CA PRO A 92 7.44 3.47 1.05
C PRO A 92 6.71 2.50 0.12
N LEU A 93 5.39 2.38 0.29
CA LEU A 93 4.52 1.60 -0.59
C LEU A 93 3.60 2.57 -1.32
N THR A 94 3.94 2.96 -2.55
CA THR A 94 3.22 4.03 -3.24
C THR A 94 2.30 3.52 -4.34
N ILE A 95 1.26 4.30 -4.66
CA ILE A 95 0.31 4.00 -5.74
C ILE A 95 1.02 3.90 -7.10
N LYS A 96 2.10 4.66 -7.29
CA LYS A 96 2.97 4.59 -8.47
C LYS A 96 3.54 3.19 -8.69
N MET A 97 3.95 2.50 -7.63
CA MET A 97 4.48 1.14 -7.70
C MET A 97 3.42 0.16 -8.23
N PHE A 98 2.17 0.33 -7.79
CA PHE A 98 1.04 -0.44 -8.31
C PHE A 98 0.76 -0.11 -9.77
N ALA A 99 0.82 1.16 -10.17
CA ALA A 99 0.60 1.57 -11.55
C ALA A 99 1.66 1.02 -12.52
N GLU A 100 2.93 1.03 -12.11
CA GLU A 100 4.01 0.42 -12.90
C GLU A 100 3.88 -1.11 -12.98
N SER A 101 3.52 -1.75 -11.86
CA SER A 101 3.32 -3.20 -11.80
C SER A 101 2.10 -3.66 -12.63
N ALA A 102 1.01 -2.90 -12.59
CA ALA A 102 -0.17 -3.13 -13.43
C ALA A 102 0.16 -3.03 -14.92
N LYS A 103 0.99 -2.05 -15.30
CA LYS A 103 1.44 -1.92 -16.69
C LYS A 103 2.33 -3.10 -17.13
N ALA A 104 3.13 -3.65 -16.21
CA ALA A 104 3.99 -4.80 -16.49
C ALA A 104 3.29 -6.16 -16.37
N GLY A 105 2.10 -6.21 -15.75
CA GLY A 105 1.37 -7.45 -15.46
C GLY A 105 2.01 -8.31 -14.38
N LYS A 106 2.92 -7.74 -13.57
CA LYS A 106 3.57 -8.41 -12.43
C LYS A 106 4.13 -7.38 -11.46
N TRP A 107 4.30 -7.77 -10.21
CA TRP A 107 4.96 -6.92 -9.22
C TRP A 107 6.44 -6.71 -9.58
N LEU A 108 6.90 -5.45 -9.54
CA LEU A 108 8.23 -5.06 -10.01
C LEU A 108 9.25 -4.76 -8.90
N TYR A 109 8.86 -4.83 -7.63
CA TYR A 109 9.65 -4.29 -6.53
C TYR A 109 9.98 -5.34 -5.46
N ASP A 110 11.19 -5.26 -4.89
CA ASP A 110 11.70 -6.16 -3.85
C ASP A 110 11.93 -5.45 -2.51
#